data_AF-A0A4R4MGA0-F1
#
_entry.id   AF-A0A4R4MGA0-F1
#
_cell.length_a   1.000
_cell.length_b   1.000
_cell.length_c   1.000
_cell.angle_alpha   90.00
_cell.angle_beta   90.00
_cell.angle_gamma   90.00
#
_symmetry.space_group_name_H-M   'P 1'
#
loop_
_entity.id
_entity.type
_entity.pdbx_description
1 polymer ?
#
loop_
_entity_poly.entity_id
_entity_poly.type
_entity_poly.pdbx_seq_one_letter_code
_entity_poly.pdbx_strand_id
1 'polypeptide(L)'
;MATQSAQTRRELAARAEERAEAAARERGECHRGLSESTAKLRTHLEFIGRKRWPDMDERLARLEELAAEVAVGAGSIARLGEDEVTRAAREVSAVATALAAEVAAAVGPAGEYRDRIDFQKFDATFDAFLALTGPGGAPRDPAAVEPASPARGRAVGDSR
;
A
#
# COMPACT_ATOMS: atom_id res chain seq x y z
N MET A 1 -17.59 36.12 -30.81
CA MET A 1 -16.94 34.81 -31.04
C MET A 1 -15.88 34.45 -29.98
N ALA A 2 -15.20 35.40 -29.32
CA ALA A 2 -14.18 35.09 -28.30
C ALA A 2 -14.73 34.50 -26.97
N THR A 3 -16.00 34.76 -26.63
CA THR A 3 -16.64 34.33 -25.37
C THR A 3 -16.99 32.84 -25.32
N GLN A 4 -17.46 32.24 -26.42
CA GLN A 4 -17.73 30.80 -26.50
C GLN A 4 -16.47 29.95 -26.26
N SER A 5 -15.34 30.36 -26.84
CA SER A 5 -14.04 29.68 -26.65
C SER A 5 -13.53 29.75 -25.20
N ALA A 6 -13.83 30.83 -24.47
CA ALA A 6 -13.46 30.95 -23.06
C ALA A 6 -14.36 30.08 -22.15
N GLN A 7 -15.65 29.98 -22.49
CA GLN A 7 -16.62 29.13 -21.77
C GLN A 7 -16.29 27.65 -21.95
N THR A 8 -16.03 27.19 -23.18
CA THR A 8 -15.65 25.80 -23.46
C THR A 8 -14.34 25.41 -22.76
N ARG A 9 -13.35 26.31 -22.70
CA ARG A 9 -12.09 26.06 -21.96
C ARG A 9 -12.30 25.90 -20.46
N ARG A 10 -13.18 26.72 -19.86
CA ARG A 10 -13.52 26.61 -18.42
C ARG A 10 -14.28 25.32 -18.11
N GLU A 11 -15.23 24.93 -18.96
CA GLU A 11 -15.97 23.68 -18.81
C GLU A 11 -15.06 22.45 -18.95
N LEU A 12 -14.10 22.47 -19.88
CA LEU A 12 -13.11 21.41 -20.03
C LEU A 12 -12.17 21.33 -18.82
N ALA A 13 -11.75 22.48 -18.28
CA ALA A 13 -10.93 22.53 -17.07
C ALA A 13 -11.68 21.98 -15.85
N ALA A 14 -12.93 22.40 -15.64
CA ALA A 14 -13.77 21.89 -14.55
C ALA A 14 -13.99 20.37 -14.64
N ARG A 15 -14.28 19.85 -15.84
CA ARG A 15 -14.40 18.39 -16.05
C ARG A 15 -13.10 17.63 -15.84
N ALA A 16 -11.95 18.26 -16.13
CA ALA A 16 -10.65 17.65 -15.89
C ALA A 16 -10.33 17.59 -14.38
N GLU A 17 -10.67 18.66 -13.64
CA GLU A 17 -10.56 18.73 -12.19
C GLU A 17 -11.46 17.70 -11.49
N GLU A 18 -12.74 17.61 -11.88
CA GLU A 18 -13.67 16.58 -11.35
C GLU A 18 -13.15 15.15 -11.55
N ARG A 19 -12.55 14.86 -12.72
CA ARG A 19 -11.93 13.55 -12.99
C ARG A 19 -10.69 13.31 -12.14
N ALA A 20 -9.86 14.33 -11.93
CA ALA A 20 -8.68 14.23 -11.08
C ALA A 20 -9.09 13.97 -9.62
N GLU A 21 -10.10 14.67 -9.11
CA GLU A 21 -10.65 14.42 -7.77
C GLU A 21 -11.27 13.03 -7.63
N ALA A 22 -12.00 12.56 -8.65
CA ALA A 22 -12.55 11.20 -8.67
C ALA A 22 -11.43 10.15 -8.60
N ALA A 23 -10.38 10.30 -9.42
CA ALA A 23 -9.23 9.39 -9.42
C ALA A 23 -8.47 9.43 -8.09
N ALA A 24 -8.31 10.60 -7.48
CA ALA A 24 -7.67 10.74 -6.17
C ALA A 24 -8.48 10.04 -5.06
N ARG A 25 -9.83 10.17 -5.10
CA ARG A 25 -10.71 9.45 -4.17
C ARG A 25 -10.61 7.94 -4.35
N GLU A 26 -10.71 7.44 -5.58
CA GLU A 26 -10.60 6.01 -5.88
C GLU A 26 -9.25 5.44 -5.40
N ARG A 27 -8.15 6.15 -5.65
CA ARG A 27 -6.83 5.80 -5.12
C ARG A 27 -6.84 5.73 -3.60
N GLY A 28 -7.34 6.77 -2.94
CA GLY A 28 -7.44 6.81 -1.47
C GLY A 28 -8.27 5.66 -0.89
N GLU A 29 -9.37 5.29 -1.52
CA GLU A 29 -10.22 4.17 -1.11
C GLU A 29 -9.51 2.82 -1.28
N CYS A 30 -8.81 2.62 -2.40
CA CYS A 30 -8.03 1.41 -2.64
C CYS A 30 -6.89 1.25 -1.61
N HIS A 31 -6.16 2.32 -1.32
CA HIS A 31 -5.10 2.33 -0.31
C HIS A 31 -5.62 2.06 1.10
N ARG A 32 -6.75 2.68 1.46
CA ARG A 32 -7.41 2.43 2.75
C ARG A 32 -7.82 0.97 2.88
N GLY A 33 -8.52 0.43 1.87
CA GLY A 33 -8.95 -0.97 1.88
C GLY A 33 -7.79 -1.96 1.98
N LEU A 34 -6.70 -1.72 1.23
CA LEU A 34 -5.51 -2.56 1.32
C LEU A 34 -4.84 -2.48 2.71
N SER A 35 -4.71 -1.28 3.26
CA SER A 35 -4.11 -1.07 4.59
C SER A 35 -4.93 -1.75 5.69
N GLU A 36 -6.26 -1.66 5.61
CA GLU A 36 -7.17 -2.34 6.53
C GLU A 36 -7.04 -3.86 6.45
N SER A 37 -7.02 -4.44 5.25
CA SER A 37 -6.84 -5.89 5.08
C SER A 37 -5.48 -6.36 5.60
N THR A 38 -4.43 -5.58 5.36
CA THR A 38 -3.07 -5.90 5.82
C THR A 38 -2.96 -5.81 7.35
N ALA A 39 -3.61 -4.83 7.99
CA ALA A 39 -3.67 -4.72 9.44
C ALA A 39 -4.47 -5.87 10.10
N LYS A 40 -5.57 -6.30 9.47
CA LYS A 40 -6.34 -7.49 9.91
C LYS A 40 -5.48 -8.76 9.84
N LEU A 41 -4.75 -8.94 8.73
CA LEU A 41 -3.82 -10.04 8.54
C LEU A 41 -2.75 -10.07 9.65
N ARG A 42 -2.08 -8.94 9.91
CA ARG A 42 -1.10 -8.80 11.00
C ARG A 42 -1.70 -9.20 12.34
N THR A 43 -2.85 -8.62 12.70
CA THR A 43 -3.51 -8.84 13.98
C THR A 43 -3.86 -10.31 14.19
N HIS A 44 -4.39 -10.95 13.14
CA HIS A 44 -4.75 -12.36 13.19
C HIS A 44 -3.51 -13.25 13.30
N LEU A 45 -2.44 -12.94 12.56
CA LEU A 45 -1.17 -13.65 12.63
C LEU A 45 -0.54 -13.59 14.03
N GLU A 46 -0.50 -12.40 14.65
CA GLU A 46 -0.04 -12.26 16.04
C GLU A 46 -0.88 -13.09 17.00
N PHE A 47 -2.21 -13.09 16.81
CA PHE A 47 -3.12 -13.79 17.69
C PHE A 47 -2.89 -15.31 17.65
N ILE A 48 -2.81 -15.89 16.45
CA ILE A 48 -2.58 -17.33 16.28
C ILE A 48 -1.16 -17.74 16.70
N GLY A 49 -0.19 -16.83 16.54
CA GLY A 49 1.21 -17.04 16.89
C GLY A 49 1.52 -17.04 18.39
N ARG A 50 0.58 -16.67 19.26
CA ARG A 50 0.82 -16.56 20.71
C ARG A 50 0.76 -17.89 21.46
N LYS A 51 -0.07 -18.82 21.00
CA LYS A 51 -0.33 -20.10 21.67
C LYS A 51 -1.14 -21.04 20.79
N ARG A 52 -1.30 -22.28 21.24
CA ARG A 52 -2.28 -23.21 20.66
C ARG A 52 -3.71 -22.78 20.98
N TRP A 53 -4.57 -22.88 19.97
CA TRP A 53 -6.01 -22.69 20.06
C TRP A 53 -6.75 -24.00 19.78
N PRO A 54 -7.91 -24.27 20.41
CA PRO A 54 -8.70 -25.47 20.14
C PRO A 54 -9.14 -25.59 18.67
N ASP A 55 -9.39 -24.45 18.03
CA ASP A 55 -9.92 -24.23 16.68
C ASP A 55 -8.83 -23.79 15.68
N MET A 56 -7.59 -24.26 15.86
CA MET A 56 -6.46 -23.74 15.08
C MET A 56 -6.62 -23.90 13.56
N ASP A 57 -7.20 -25.00 13.09
CA ASP A 57 -7.34 -25.24 11.65
C ASP A 57 -8.25 -24.18 11.00
N GLU A 58 -9.35 -23.81 11.68
CA GLU A 58 -10.22 -22.70 11.26
C GLU A 58 -9.47 -21.36 11.30
N ARG A 59 -8.61 -21.16 12.30
CA ARG A 59 -7.80 -19.93 12.40
C ARG A 59 -6.74 -19.84 11.32
N LEU A 60 -6.10 -20.95 10.95
CA LEU A 60 -5.14 -21.01 9.86
C LEU A 60 -5.85 -20.77 8.52
N ALA A 61 -7.01 -21.39 8.30
CA ALA A 61 -7.85 -21.11 7.12
C ALA A 61 -8.24 -19.63 7.03
N ARG A 62 -8.65 -19.01 8.15
CA ARG A 62 -8.94 -17.56 8.16
C ARG A 62 -7.71 -16.71 7.87
N LEU A 63 -6.51 -17.15 8.25
CA LEU A 63 -5.27 -16.45 7.91
C LEU A 63 -5.01 -16.49 6.41
N GLU A 64 -5.21 -17.65 5.77
CA GLU A 64 -5.08 -17.80 4.31
C GLU A 64 -6.08 -16.91 3.56
N GLU A 65 -7.33 -16.83 4.04
CA GLU A 65 -8.33 -15.91 3.50
C GLU A 65 -7.89 -14.44 3.60
N LEU A 66 -7.38 -14.02 4.76
CA LEU A 66 -6.86 -12.67 4.97
C LEU A 66 -5.65 -12.37 4.06
N ALA A 67 -4.76 -13.35 3.86
CA ALA A 67 -3.62 -13.21 2.96
C ALA A 67 -4.09 -13.07 1.50
N ALA A 68 -5.14 -13.80 1.10
CA ALA A 68 -5.78 -13.66 -0.20
C ALA A 68 -6.48 -12.30 -0.36
N GLU A 69 -7.17 -11.80 0.66
CA GLU A 69 -7.76 -10.44 0.67
C GLU A 69 -6.69 -9.37 0.39
N VAL A 70 -5.51 -9.48 1.01
CA VAL A 70 -4.36 -8.57 0.74
C VAL A 70 -3.86 -8.71 -0.69
N ALA A 71 -3.74 -9.93 -1.22
CA ALA A 71 -3.29 -10.15 -2.60
C ALA A 71 -4.29 -9.59 -3.63
N VAL A 72 -5.59 -9.72 -3.38
CA VAL A 72 -6.65 -9.11 -4.19
C VAL A 72 -6.58 -7.58 -4.13
N GLY A 73 -6.43 -7.01 -2.93
CA GLY A 73 -6.24 -5.57 -2.74
C GLY A 73 -5.01 -5.04 -3.48
N ALA A 74 -3.90 -5.78 -3.45
CA ALA A 74 -2.69 -5.45 -4.20
C ALA A 74 -2.92 -5.43 -5.72
N GLY A 75 -3.82 -6.27 -6.23
CA GLY A 75 -4.27 -6.25 -7.62
C GLY A 75 -5.07 -5.00 -8.00
N SER A 76 -5.85 -4.45 -7.07
CA SER A 76 -6.50 -3.14 -7.27
C SER A 76 -5.48 -2.01 -7.32
N ILE A 77 -4.47 -2.01 -6.45
CA ILE A 77 -3.36 -1.04 -6.50
C ILE A 77 -2.54 -1.16 -7.78
N ALA A 78 -2.33 -2.38 -8.30
CA ALA A 78 -1.60 -2.59 -9.55
C ALA A 78 -2.25 -1.87 -10.74
N ARG A 79 -3.60 -1.79 -10.76
CA ARG A 79 -4.35 -1.06 -11.80
C ARG A 79 -4.13 0.46 -11.73
N LEU A 80 -3.66 0.97 -10.60
CA LEU A 80 -3.29 2.37 -10.40
C LEU A 80 -1.82 2.66 -10.78
N GLY A 81 -1.04 1.65 -11.16
CA GLY A 81 0.36 1.78 -11.57
C GLY A 81 1.36 1.91 -10.42
N GLU A 82 0.97 1.53 -9.20
CA GLU A 82 1.81 1.65 -8.00
C GLU A 82 2.56 0.35 -7.69
N ASP A 83 3.50 0.01 -8.57
CA ASP A 83 4.21 -1.29 -8.54
C ASP A 83 4.93 -1.58 -7.22
N GLU A 84 5.48 -0.56 -6.58
CA GLU A 84 6.16 -0.71 -5.29
C GLU A 84 5.21 -1.13 -4.17
N VAL A 85 4.04 -0.49 -4.09
CA VAL A 85 2.99 -0.81 -3.11
C VAL A 85 2.43 -2.20 -3.39
N THR A 86 2.16 -2.52 -4.66
CA THR A 86 1.70 -3.85 -5.06
C THR A 86 2.70 -4.94 -4.68
N ARG A 87 4.00 -4.73 -4.94
CA ARG A 87 5.05 -5.68 -4.58
C ARG A 87 5.15 -5.86 -3.07
N ALA A 88 5.18 -4.77 -2.31
CA ALA A 88 5.24 -4.83 -0.85
C ALA A 88 4.03 -5.57 -0.25
N ALA A 89 2.81 -5.28 -0.73
CA ALA A 89 1.61 -5.96 -0.26
C ALA A 89 1.60 -7.47 -0.58
N ARG A 90 2.06 -7.85 -1.77
CA ARG A 90 2.21 -9.28 -2.14
C ARG A 90 3.28 -9.96 -1.28
N GLU A 91 4.35 -9.27 -0.95
CA GLU A 91 5.39 -9.79 -0.06
C GLU A 91 4.86 -10.00 1.36
N VAL A 92 4.09 -9.05 1.91
CA VAL A 92 3.41 -9.22 3.21
C VAL A 92 2.51 -10.46 3.19
N SER A 93 1.67 -10.60 2.16
CA SER A 93 0.79 -11.76 1.99
C SER A 93 1.58 -13.07 1.94
N ALA A 94 2.65 -13.13 1.15
CA ALA A 94 3.48 -14.33 1.02
C ALA A 94 4.20 -14.70 2.33
N VAL A 95 4.77 -13.73 3.04
CA VAL A 95 5.44 -13.95 4.33
C VAL A 95 4.43 -14.39 5.39
N ALA A 96 3.21 -13.82 5.40
CA ALA A 96 2.15 -14.25 6.31
C ALA A 96 1.78 -15.72 6.11
N THR A 97 1.61 -16.15 4.85
CA THR A 97 1.29 -17.54 4.51
C THR A 97 2.43 -18.50 4.87
N ALA A 98 3.69 -18.09 4.65
CA ALA A 98 4.84 -18.88 5.09
C ALA A 98 4.87 -19.05 6.62
N LEU A 99 4.63 -17.96 7.36
CA LEU A 99 4.52 -18.03 8.81
C LEU A 99 3.32 -18.85 9.28
N ALA A 100 2.20 -18.86 8.55
CA ALA A 100 1.08 -19.76 8.82
C ALA A 100 1.52 -21.22 8.82
N ALA A 101 2.32 -21.62 7.83
CA ALA A 101 2.85 -22.97 7.73
C ALA A 101 3.81 -23.27 8.89
N GLU A 102 4.62 -22.30 9.32
CA GLU A 102 5.45 -22.43 10.52
C GLU A 102 4.60 -22.56 11.79
N VAL A 103 3.51 -21.79 11.93
CA VAL A 103 2.54 -21.94 13.03
C VAL A 103 1.93 -23.34 13.04
N ALA A 104 1.56 -23.87 11.87
CA ALA A 104 1.02 -25.20 11.75
C ALA A 104 2.06 -26.28 12.13
N ALA A 105 3.32 -26.12 11.71
CA ALA A 105 4.40 -27.07 11.96
C ALA A 105 4.94 -27.03 13.40
N ALA A 106 4.88 -25.86 14.05
CA ALA A 106 5.25 -25.68 15.46
C ALA A 106 4.29 -26.41 16.42
N VAL A 107 3.15 -26.88 15.91
CA VAL A 107 2.22 -27.74 16.66
C VAL A 107 2.64 -29.19 16.49
N GLY A 108 3.11 -29.82 17.57
CA GLY A 108 3.41 -31.24 17.58
C GLY A 108 2.17 -32.13 17.41
N PRO A 109 2.33 -33.45 17.15
CA PRO A 109 1.22 -34.40 17.00
C PRO A 109 0.31 -34.49 18.24
N ALA A 110 0.80 -34.06 19.41
CA ALA A 110 0.09 -34.01 20.68
C ALA A 110 -0.49 -32.62 21.02
N GLY A 111 -0.42 -31.65 20.10
CA GLY A 111 -0.96 -30.30 20.29
C GLY A 111 -0.07 -29.33 21.07
N GLU A 112 1.16 -29.72 21.39
CA GLU A 112 2.15 -28.87 22.09
C GLU A 112 2.74 -27.85 21.13
N TYR A 113 2.81 -26.58 21.56
CA TYR A 113 3.48 -25.50 20.82
C TYR A 113 4.97 -25.56 21.14
N ARG A 114 5.76 -26.05 20.18
CA ARG A 114 7.14 -26.50 20.43
C ARG A 114 8.16 -25.37 20.51
N ASP A 115 7.97 -24.31 19.71
CA ASP A 115 8.93 -23.23 19.55
C ASP A 115 8.25 -21.85 19.50
N ARG A 116 9.01 -20.78 19.81
CA ARG A 116 8.59 -19.41 19.53
C ARG A 116 8.79 -19.13 18.04
N ILE A 117 7.72 -18.69 17.36
CA ILE A 117 7.78 -18.27 15.96
C ILE A 117 8.51 -16.94 15.85
N ASP A 118 9.39 -16.84 14.87
CA ASP A 118 10.12 -15.61 14.57
C ASP A 118 9.31 -14.71 13.64
N PHE A 119 8.84 -13.58 14.17
CA PHE A 119 8.06 -12.60 13.41
C PHE A 119 8.93 -11.51 12.76
N GLN A 120 10.25 -11.49 12.95
CA GLN A 120 11.12 -10.40 12.50
C GLN A 120 10.98 -10.09 11.01
N LYS A 121 10.94 -11.14 10.16
CA LYS A 121 10.79 -10.96 8.72
C LYS A 121 9.43 -10.35 8.38
N PHE A 122 8.36 -10.79 9.04
CA PHE A 122 7.04 -10.24 8.82
C PHE A 122 6.97 -8.78 9.25
N ASP A 123 7.47 -8.47 10.45
CA ASP A 123 7.44 -7.11 10.99
C ASP A 123 8.19 -6.14 10.07
N ALA A 124 9.38 -6.53 9.59
CA ALA A 124 10.14 -5.73 8.63
C ALA A 124 9.40 -5.53 7.30
N THR A 125 8.72 -6.56 6.79
CA THR A 125 7.94 -6.49 5.54
C THR A 125 6.70 -5.60 5.71
N PHE A 126 6.04 -5.71 6.86
CA PHE A 126 4.87 -4.93 7.21
C PHE A 126 5.23 -3.44 7.40
N ASP A 127 6.34 -3.13 8.06
CA ASP A 127 6.84 -1.77 8.22
C ASP A 127 7.21 -1.15 6.86
N ALA A 128 7.84 -1.93 5.97
CA ALA A 128 8.14 -1.49 4.61
C ALA A 128 6.85 -1.17 3.81
N PHE A 129 5.81 -1.99 3.97
CA PHE A 129 4.50 -1.71 3.39
C PHE A 129 3.86 -0.43 3.96
N LEU A 130 3.88 -0.24 5.29
CA LEU A 130 3.32 0.94 5.94
C LEU A 130 4.04 2.24 5.56
N ALA A 131 5.35 2.17 5.30
CA ALA A 131 6.12 3.32 4.82
C ALA A 131 5.63 3.81 3.44
N LEU A 132 5.08 2.90 2.61
CA LEU A 132 4.58 3.22 1.28
C LEU A 132 3.11 3.66 1.29
N THR A 133 2.31 3.20 2.27
CA THR A 133 0.85 3.45 2.33
C THR A 133 0.41 4.44 3.42
N GLY A 134 1.32 4.84 4.31
CA GLY A 134 1.04 5.77 5.40
C GLY A 134 0.81 7.23 4.95
N PRO A 135 0.41 8.14 5.87
CA PRO A 135 0.04 9.53 5.57
C PRO A 135 1.15 10.44 4.98
N GLY A 136 2.31 9.88 4.62
CA GLY A 136 3.40 10.56 3.90
C GLY A 136 3.94 9.78 2.70
N GLY A 137 3.37 8.60 2.39
CA GLY A 137 3.67 7.79 1.22
C GLY A 137 2.99 8.34 -0.02
N ALA A 138 3.32 9.57 -0.41
CA ALA A 138 2.94 10.02 -1.74
C ALA A 138 3.73 9.18 -2.76
N PRO A 139 3.11 8.68 -3.84
CA PRO A 139 3.88 8.29 -5.00
C PRO A 139 4.70 9.51 -5.39
N ARG A 140 6.04 9.39 -5.36
CA ARG A 140 6.93 10.39 -5.94
C ARG A 140 6.55 10.48 -7.41
N ASP A 141 5.80 11.51 -7.75
CA ASP A 141 5.43 11.81 -9.12
C ASP A 141 6.73 11.95 -9.93
N PRO A 142 7.02 11.04 -10.89
CA PRO A 142 8.24 11.17 -11.70
C PRO A 142 8.22 12.41 -12.59
N ALA A 143 7.09 13.12 -12.69
CA ALA A 143 6.94 14.37 -13.43
C ALA A 143 7.31 15.64 -12.64
N ALA A 144 7.61 15.55 -11.34
CA ALA A 144 7.89 16.72 -10.49
C ALA A 144 9.39 17.09 -10.38
N VAL A 145 10.22 16.72 -11.37
CA VAL A 145 11.53 17.37 -11.54
C VAL A 145 11.28 18.65 -12.33
N GLU A 146 10.99 19.75 -11.62
CA GLU A 146 11.07 21.08 -12.23
C GLU A 146 12.46 21.24 -12.87
N PRO A 147 12.56 21.67 -14.15
CA PRO A 147 13.85 22.11 -14.66
C PRO A 147 14.25 23.34 -13.85
N ALA A 148 15.42 23.27 -13.21
CA ALA A 148 16.05 24.38 -12.52
C ALA A 148 15.90 25.66 -13.37
N SER A 149 15.10 26.59 -12.88
CA SER A 149 14.90 27.89 -13.51
C SER A 149 16.27 28.56 -13.69
N PRO A 150 16.68 28.96 -14.91
CA PRO A 150 17.96 29.61 -15.08
C PRO A 150 17.91 30.94 -14.35
N ALA A 151 18.84 31.11 -13.40
CA ALA A 151 19.05 32.35 -12.69
C ALA A 151 19.05 33.51 -13.69
N ARG A 152 18.10 34.43 -13.54
CA ARG A 152 18.12 35.73 -14.22
C ARG A 152 19.38 36.46 -13.77
N GLY A 153 20.45 36.32 -14.54
CA GLY A 153 21.63 37.16 -14.51
C GLY A 153 21.20 38.59 -14.82
N ARG A 154 21.16 39.39 -13.75
CA ARG A 154 20.85 40.81 -13.74
C ARG A 154 21.80 41.54 -14.70
N ALA A 155 21.24 42.20 -15.71
CA ALA A 155 21.95 43.22 -16.46
C ALA A 155 22.43 44.30 -15.48
N VAL A 156 23.74 44.48 -15.37
CA VAL A 156 24.33 45.69 -14.80
C VAL A 156 24.84 46.50 -15.98
N GLY A 157 24.10 47.56 -16.28
CA GLY A 157 24.51 48.60 -17.20
C GLY A 157 25.70 49.36 -16.64
N ASP A 158 26.69 49.53 -17.50
CA ASP A 158 27.42 50.76 -17.79
C ASP A 158 27.17 51.96 -16.84
N SER A 159 28.24 52.41 -16.18
CA SER A 159 28.43 53.81 -15.80
C SER A 159 29.90 54.08 -15.43
N ARG A 160 30.55 54.79 -16.37
CA ARG A 160 31.77 55.61 -16.29
C ARG A 160 33.09 54.98 -16.72
#